data_AF-A0A821PC96-F1
#
_entry.id   AF-A0A821PC96-F1
#
_cell.length_a   1.000
_cell.length_b   1.000
_cell.length_c   1.000
_cell.angle_alpha   90.00
_cell.angle_beta   90.00
_cell.angle_gamma   90.00
#
_symmetry.space_group_name_H-M   'P 1'
#
loop_
_entity.id
_entity.type
_entity.pdbx_description
1 polymer ?
#
loop_
_entity_poly.entity_id
_entity_poly.type
_entity_poly.pdbx_seq_one_letter_code
_entity_poly.pdbx_strand_id
1 'polypeptide(L)'
;MDQNKDGTRAPIPGTSSAPIRIRNLEDLVRALEEHGASAEDALNSSDFRPMDEERGEVLANVFKGITVTERNILINPINVLTDVDKIYSIQLGDELPEDVKTAFQKITSYMVLDRANDFFKIGGQHVFPICYGSENEEVRCRAS
;
A
#
# COMPACT_ATOMS: atom_id res chain seq x y z
N MET A 1 65.94 -13.77 -18.54
CA MET A 1 64.77 -13.08 -19.08
C MET A 1 63.55 -13.90 -18.71
N ASP A 2 62.84 -13.36 -17.73
CA ASP A 2 61.64 -13.84 -17.09
C ASP A 2 60.50 -14.19 -18.05
N GLN A 3 59.69 -15.19 -17.68
CA GLN A 3 58.27 -15.06 -17.26
C GLN A 3 57.66 -16.47 -17.10
N ASN A 4 57.46 -16.94 -15.86
CA ASN A 4 56.24 -16.87 -15.03
C ASN A 4 55.06 -17.76 -15.51
N LYS A 5 54.79 -18.85 -14.76
CA LYS A 5 53.60 -19.11 -13.89
C LYS A 5 52.40 -19.71 -14.63
N ASP A 6 52.11 -20.99 -14.38
CA ASP A 6 51.27 -21.52 -13.29
C ASP A 6 49.78 -21.21 -13.46
N GLY A 7 48.94 -22.23 -13.26
CA GLY A 7 47.50 -22.04 -13.10
C GLY A 7 46.62 -22.95 -13.96
N THR A 8 46.50 -24.21 -13.55
CA THR A 8 45.32 -25.06 -13.75
C THR A 8 44.02 -24.24 -13.70
N ARG A 9 43.36 -23.98 -14.84
CA ARG A 9 41.97 -23.50 -14.85
C ARG A 9 41.05 -24.71 -14.90
N ALA A 10 40.45 -25.00 -13.74
CA ALA A 10 39.31 -25.88 -13.61
C ALA A 10 38.19 -25.47 -14.60
N PRO A 11 37.37 -26.43 -15.07
CA PRO A 11 36.19 -26.09 -15.85
C PRO A 11 35.23 -25.29 -14.96
N ILE A 12 34.89 -24.09 -15.43
CA ILE A 12 33.83 -23.24 -14.89
C ILE A 12 32.56 -24.09 -14.78
N PRO A 13 31.90 -24.18 -13.62
CA PRO A 13 30.65 -24.92 -13.50
C PRO A 13 29.63 -24.29 -14.44
N GLY A 14 29.01 -25.12 -15.27
CA GLY A 14 28.01 -24.69 -16.24
C GLY A 14 26.95 -23.83 -15.56
N THR A 15 26.86 -22.57 -15.99
CA THR A 15 25.63 -21.80 -15.88
C THR A 15 24.60 -22.51 -16.74
N SER A 16 23.91 -23.48 -16.15
CA SER A 16 22.64 -23.96 -16.63
C SER A 16 21.68 -22.77 -16.58
N SER A 17 21.62 -21.98 -17.66
CA SER A 17 20.62 -20.93 -17.84
C SER A 17 19.27 -21.60 -18.11
N ALA A 18 18.76 -22.34 -17.13
CA ALA A 18 17.36 -22.67 -17.12
C ALA A 18 16.62 -21.32 -16.96
N PRO A 19 15.72 -20.94 -17.88
CA PRO A 19 15.02 -19.67 -17.78
C PRO A 19 14.29 -19.63 -16.44
N ILE A 20 14.57 -18.61 -15.63
CA ILE A 20 13.93 -18.44 -14.33
C ILE A 20 12.44 -18.30 -14.60
N ARG A 21 11.69 -19.34 -14.24
CA ARG A 21 10.25 -19.34 -14.38
C ARG A 21 9.69 -18.64 -13.17
N ILE A 22 9.62 -17.31 -13.22
CA ILE A 22 9.07 -16.48 -12.15
C ILE A 22 7.62 -16.88 -11.92
N ARG A 23 7.28 -17.54 -10.81
CA ARG A 23 5.90 -17.99 -10.51
C ARG A 23 5.29 -17.23 -9.33
N ASN A 24 6.10 -16.58 -8.51
CA ASN A 24 5.67 -15.81 -7.35
C ASN A 24 6.67 -14.66 -7.06
N LEU A 25 6.37 -13.85 -6.04
CA LEU A 25 7.18 -12.70 -5.64
C LEU A 25 8.60 -13.07 -5.19
N GLU A 26 8.75 -14.22 -4.52
CA GLU A 26 10.05 -14.71 -4.07
C GLU A 26 10.95 -15.06 -5.26
N ASP A 27 10.37 -15.63 -6.32
CA ASP A 27 11.09 -15.91 -7.56
C ASP A 27 11.48 -14.61 -8.29
N LEU A 28 10.65 -13.55 -8.20
CA LEU A 28 10.94 -12.25 -8.79
C LEU A 28 12.09 -11.54 -8.06
N VAL A 29 12.04 -11.49 -6.73
CA VAL A 29 13.10 -10.91 -5.90
C VAL A 29 14.40 -11.67 -6.10
N ARG A 30 14.35 -13.00 -6.11
CA ARG A 30 15.52 -13.84 -6.39
C ARG A 30 16.08 -13.60 -7.77
N ALA A 31 15.24 -13.43 -8.79
CA ALA A 31 15.69 -13.09 -10.13
C ALA A 31 16.39 -11.72 -10.19
N LEU A 32 15.85 -10.70 -9.50
CA LEU A 32 16.44 -9.37 -9.41
C LEU A 32 17.80 -9.39 -8.69
N GLU A 33 17.89 -10.13 -7.58
CA GLU A 33 19.12 -10.32 -6.81
C GLU A 33 20.18 -11.11 -7.61
N GLU A 34 19.78 -12.20 -8.28
CA GLU A 34 20.69 -13.02 -9.09
C GLU A 34 21.19 -12.30 -10.35
N HIS A 35 20.40 -11.36 -10.90
CA HIS A 35 20.77 -10.61 -12.10
C HIS A 35 21.31 -9.20 -11.82
N GLY A 36 21.41 -8.80 -10.54
CA GLY A 36 21.88 -7.48 -10.13
C GLY A 36 21.07 -6.32 -10.73
N ALA A 37 19.82 -6.57 -11.10
CA ALA A 37 18.96 -5.62 -11.79
C ALA A 37 18.11 -4.86 -10.77
N SER A 38 18.08 -3.53 -10.84
CA SER A 38 17.08 -2.74 -10.12
C SER A 38 15.71 -2.97 -10.76
N ALA A 39 14.62 -2.79 -10.00
CA ALA A 39 13.25 -2.99 -10.50
C ALA A 39 12.96 -2.18 -11.77
N GLU A 40 13.63 -1.05 -11.94
CA GLU A 40 13.61 -0.20 -13.14
C GLU A 40 14.33 -0.78 -14.38
N ASP A 41 15.38 -1.60 -14.22
CA ASP A 41 16.08 -2.28 -15.32
C ASP A 41 15.35 -3.56 -15.78
N ALA A 42 14.61 -4.21 -14.90
CA ALA A 42 13.74 -5.34 -15.26
C ALA A 42 12.62 -4.93 -16.22
N LEU A 43 12.13 -3.68 -16.12
CA LEU A 43 11.10 -3.15 -17.02
C LEU A 43 11.63 -2.73 -18.39
N ASN A 44 12.93 -2.46 -18.51
CA ASN A 44 13.58 -1.98 -19.74
C ASN A 44 14.39 -3.05 -20.49
N SER A 45 14.67 -4.20 -19.88
CA SER A 45 15.37 -5.29 -20.57
C SER A 45 14.42 -6.09 -21.47
N SER A 46 14.69 -6.06 -22.78
CA SER A 46 13.90 -6.73 -23.82
C SER A 46 13.90 -8.26 -23.76
N ASP A 47 14.50 -8.85 -22.72
CA ASP A 47 14.52 -10.30 -22.47
C ASP A 47 13.32 -10.79 -21.64
N PHE A 48 12.42 -9.89 -21.24
CA PHE A 48 11.11 -10.28 -20.73
C PHE A 48 10.26 -10.84 -21.88
N ARG A 49 10.24 -12.18 -21.97
CA ARG A 49 9.26 -12.93 -22.77
C ARG A 49 7.86 -12.36 -22.49
N PRO A 50 6.98 -12.18 -23.50
CA PRO A 50 5.73 -11.45 -23.34
C PRO A 50 4.98 -11.95 -22.12
N MET A 51 4.78 -11.05 -21.16
CA MET A 51 4.09 -11.35 -19.92
C MET A 51 2.67 -11.79 -20.31
N ASP A 52 2.33 -13.05 -20.04
CA ASP A 52 1.00 -13.59 -20.30
C ASP A 52 -0.03 -12.72 -19.54
N GLU A 53 -1.09 -12.28 -20.20
CA GLU A 53 -2.04 -11.27 -19.71
C GLU A 53 -2.59 -11.64 -18.32
N GLU A 54 -2.86 -12.93 -18.10
CA GLU A 54 -3.31 -13.52 -16.83
C GLU A 54 -2.31 -13.31 -15.67
N ARG A 55 -1.00 -13.31 -15.98
CA ARG A 55 0.07 -13.14 -14.99
C ARG A 55 0.28 -11.66 -14.67
N GLY A 56 0.04 -10.78 -15.65
CA GLY A 56 -0.03 -9.33 -15.46
C GLY A 56 -1.16 -8.93 -14.52
N GLU A 57 -2.34 -9.54 -14.66
CA GLU A 57 -3.47 -9.28 -13.76
C GLU A 57 -3.20 -9.74 -12.33
N VAL A 58 -2.58 -10.91 -12.14
CA VAL A 58 -2.21 -11.41 -10.79
C VAL A 58 -1.18 -10.48 -10.15
N LEU A 59 -0.13 -10.09 -10.87
CA LEU A 59 0.86 -9.15 -10.35
C LEU A 59 0.24 -7.78 -10.08
N ALA A 60 -0.64 -7.26 -10.94
CA ALA A 60 -1.34 -6.00 -10.72
C ALA A 60 -2.27 -6.05 -9.50
N ASN A 61 -2.98 -7.15 -9.27
CA ASN A 61 -3.82 -7.33 -8.08
C ASN A 61 -2.99 -7.47 -6.80
N VAL A 62 -1.86 -8.19 -6.85
CA VAL A 62 -0.93 -8.28 -5.73
C VAL A 62 -0.28 -6.93 -5.45
N PHE A 63 0.12 -6.20 -6.49
CA PHE A 63 0.70 -4.86 -6.35
C PHE A 63 -0.32 -3.87 -5.78
N LYS A 64 -1.59 -3.91 -6.23
CA LYS A 64 -2.70 -3.14 -5.65
C LYS A 64 -2.98 -3.50 -4.19
N GLY A 65 -2.83 -4.78 -3.82
CA GLY A 65 -2.99 -5.26 -2.45
C GLY A 65 -1.82 -4.87 -1.54
N ILE A 66 -0.61 -4.72 -2.07
CA ILE A 66 0.57 -4.23 -1.33
C ILE A 66 0.55 -2.70 -1.26
N THR A 67 0.13 -2.03 -2.33
CA THR A 67 -0.20 -0.59 -2.33
C THR A 67 -1.61 -0.34 -1.82
N VAL A 68 -1.94 -0.91 -0.65
CA VAL A 68 -2.90 -0.24 0.25
C VAL A 68 -2.25 1.09 0.60
N THR A 69 -2.49 2.07 -0.28
CA THR A 69 -1.96 3.42 -0.19
C THR A 69 -2.35 3.92 1.19
N GLU A 70 -1.46 4.58 1.95
CA GLU A 70 -1.79 5.09 3.29
C GLU A 70 -3.13 5.87 3.32
N ARG A 71 -3.53 6.46 2.18
CA ARG A 71 -4.86 7.05 1.96
C ARG A 71 -6.04 6.10 2.22
N ASN A 72 -5.95 4.83 1.86
CA ASN A 72 -6.99 3.82 2.12
C ASN A 72 -7.26 3.63 3.63
N ILE A 73 -6.26 3.91 4.48
CA ILE A 73 -6.42 3.84 5.94
C ILE A 73 -7.43 4.89 6.42
N LEU A 74 -7.49 6.05 5.75
CA LEU A 74 -8.39 7.15 6.10
C LEU A 74 -9.73 7.12 5.36
N ILE A 75 -9.80 6.54 4.16
CA ILE A 75 -11.04 6.52 3.36
C ILE A 75 -12.19 5.86 4.14
N ASN A 76 -11.93 4.70 4.77
CA ASN A 76 -12.97 3.99 5.52
C ASN A 76 -13.47 4.79 6.75
N PRO A 77 -12.59 5.32 7.62
CA PRO A 77 -13.01 6.24 8.69
C PRO A 77 -13.80 7.45 8.20
N ILE A 78 -13.36 8.09 7.10
CA ILE A 78 -14.06 9.24 6.54
C ILE A 78 -15.46 8.84 6.11
N ASN A 79 -15.60 7.73 5.37
CA ASN A 79 -16.91 7.25 4.92
C ASN A 79 -17.87 7.01 6.08
N VAL A 80 -17.39 6.45 7.19
CA VAL A 80 -18.20 6.23 8.40
C VAL A 80 -18.67 7.55 9.01
N LEU A 81 -17.79 8.55 9.09
CA LEU A 81 -18.12 9.85 9.68
C LEU A 81 -18.86 10.81 8.73
N THR A 82 -18.87 10.51 7.44
CA THR A 82 -19.67 11.24 6.44
C THR A 82 -21.01 10.57 6.13
N ASP A 83 -21.31 9.43 6.77
CA ASP A 83 -22.61 8.79 6.69
C ASP A 83 -23.62 9.59 7.54
N VAL A 84 -24.39 10.44 6.86
CA VAL A 84 -25.34 11.37 7.50
C VAL A 84 -26.40 10.61 8.29
N ASP A 85 -26.96 9.54 7.71
CA ASP A 85 -28.02 8.75 8.35
C ASP A 85 -27.49 8.10 9.63
N LYS A 86 -26.27 7.56 9.58
CA LYS A 86 -25.62 6.97 10.74
C LYS A 86 -25.34 8.01 11.82
N ILE A 87 -24.70 9.14 11.48
CA ILE A 87 -24.29 10.15 12.46
C ILE A 87 -25.48 10.87 13.10
N TYR A 88 -26.55 11.11 12.34
CA TYR A 88 -27.77 11.73 12.86
C TYR A 88 -28.72 10.75 13.55
N SER A 89 -28.53 9.44 13.37
CA SER A 89 -29.28 8.45 14.16
C SER A 89 -28.83 8.35 15.62
N ILE A 90 -27.64 8.85 15.96
CA ILE A 90 -27.09 8.83 17.32
C ILE A 90 -27.69 9.99 18.10
N GLN A 91 -28.54 9.71 19.08
CA GLN A 91 -29.22 10.75 19.85
C GLN A 91 -28.36 11.25 21.00
N LEU A 92 -28.82 12.33 21.63
CA LEU A 92 -28.18 12.88 22.81
C LEU A 92 -28.25 11.86 23.97
N GLY A 93 -27.09 11.55 24.55
CA GLY A 93 -26.96 10.61 25.67
C GLY A 93 -26.80 9.15 25.25
N ASP A 94 -26.93 8.83 23.96
CA ASP A 94 -26.60 7.52 23.43
C ASP A 94 -25.08 7.29 23.45
N GLU A 95 -24.70 6.04 23.70
CA GLU A 95 -23.31 5.62 23.54
C GLU A 95 -22.94 5.60 22.04
N LEU A 96 -21.73 6.06 21.72
CA LEU A 96 -21.24 6.00 20.35
C LEU A 96 -21.09 4.55 19.87
N PRO A 97 -21.55 4.23 18.65
CA PRO A 97 -21.21 2.97 17.99
C PRO A 97 -19.69 2.77 17.92
N GLU A 98 -19.24 1.53 18.12
CA GLU A 98 -17.81 1.19 18.15
C GLU A 98 -17.05 1.54 16.87
N ASP A 99 -17.72 1.46 15.72
CA ASP A 99 -17.14 1.83 14.44
C ASP A 99 -16.94 3.34 14.29
N VAL A 100 -17.86 4.15 14.84
CA VAL A 100 -17.72 5.61 14.94
C VAL A 100 -16.58 5.99 15.88
N LYS A 101 -16.49 5.36 17.07
CA LYS A 101 -15.36 5.55 18.00
C LYS A 101 -14.03 5.22 17.33
N THR A 102 -13.97 4.07 16.64
CA THR A 102 -12.79 3.61 15.92
C THR A 102 -12.42 4.54 14.77
N ALA A 103 -13.40 5.09 14.05
CA ALA A 103 -13.17 6.04 12.96
C ALA A 103 -12.50 7.32 13.46
N PHE A 104 -13.03 7.92 14.54
CA PHE A 104 -12.40 9.07 15.19
C PHE A 104 -10.97 8.75 15.64
N GLN A 105 -10.76 7.63 16.32
CA GLN A 105 -9.43 7.23 16.79
C GLN A 105 -8.43 7.08 15.63
N LYS A 106 -8.84 6.49 14.51
CA LYS A 106 -8.00 6.32 13.31
C LYS A 106 -7.62 7.68 12.70
N ILE A 107 -8.58 8.60 12.58
CA ILE A 107 -8.33 9.93 12.01
C ILE A 107 -7.40 10.72 12.92
N THR A 108 -7.67 10.78 14.23
CA THR A 108 -6.83 11.50 15.19
C THR A 108 -5.41 10.93 15.27
N SER A 109 -5.26 9.61 15.21
CA SER A 109 -3.94 8.95 15.22
C SER A 109 -3.15 9.20 13.93
N TYR A 110 -3.84 9.50 12.83
CA TYR A 110 -3.21 9.78 11.53
C TYR A 110 -2.91 11.27 11.33
N MET A 111 -3.68 12.16 11.97
CA MET A 111 -3.56 13.62 11.84
C MET A 111 -2.26 14.13 12.48
N VAL A 112 -1.22 14.26 11.67
CA VAL A 112 -0.01 15.05 11.94
C VAL A 112 -0.01 16.26 10.99
N LEU A 113 0.65 17.37 11.35
CA LEU A 113 0.68 18.61 10.54
C LEU A 113 0.94 18.36 9.04
N ASP A 114 1.88 17.49 8.71
CA ASP A 114 2.24 17.21 7.31
C ASP A 114 1.18 16.38 6.55
N ARG A 115 0.34 15.63 7.28
CA ARG A 115 -0.68 14.73 6.72
C ARG A 115 -2.08 15.35 6.67
N ALA A 116 -2.29 16.48 7.33
CA ALA A 116 -3.58 17.19 7.30
C ALA A 116 -3.98 17.56 5.86
N ASN A 117 -3.02 17.97 5.03
CA ASN A 117 -3.27 18.27 3.62
C ASN A 117 -3.82 17.05 2.85
N ASP A 118 -3.33 15.85 3.16
CA ASP A 118 -3.80 14.63 2.50
C ASP A 118 -5.20 14.23 2.97
N PHE A 119 -5.52 14.44 4.26
CA PHE A 119 -6.88 14.31 4.78
C PHE A 119 -7.86 15.25 4.06
N PHE A 120 -7.47 16.50 3.82
CA PHE A 120 -8.27 17.44 3.04
C PHE A 120 -8.48 16.98 1.59
N LYS A 121 -7.43 16.54 0.91
CA LYS A 121 -7.49 16.07 -0.50
C LYS A 121 -8.43 14.88 -0.71
N ILE A 122 -8.56 14.01 0.29
CA ILE A 122 -9.44 12.83 0.21
C ILE A 122 -10.87 13.11 0.72
N GLY A 123 -11.21 14.38 0.97
CA GLY A 123 -12.57 14.78 1.33
C GLY A 123 -12.86 14.78 2.83
N GLY A 124 -11.86 14.65 3.69
CA GLY A 124 -12.02 14.65 5.15
C GLY A 124 -12.69 15.90 5.71
N GLN A 125 -12.61 17.03 5.01
CA GLN A 125 -13.31 18.27 5.37
C GLN A 125 -14.84 18.14 5.49
N HIS A 126 -15.45 17.15 4.82
CA HIS A 126 -16.90 16.91 4.90
C HIS A 126 -17.33 16.27 6.23
N VAL A 127 -16.39 15.70 6.99
CA VAL A 127 -16.65 15.14 8.32
C VAL A 127 -17.16 16.24 9.27
N PHE A 128 -16.55 17.42 9.23
CA PHE A 128 -16.85 18.51 10.18
C PHE A 128 -18.30 18.97 10.15
N PRO A 129 -18.90 19.40 9.01
CA PRO A 129 -20.28 19.89 9.01
C PRO A 129 -21.29 18.81 9.46
N ILE A 130 -21.02 17.54 9.17
CA ILE A 130 -21.90 16.42 9.55
C ILE A 130 -21.78 16.15 11.06
N CYS A 131 -20.56 15.99 11.57
CA CYS A 131 -20.36 15.71 12.98
C CYS A 131 -20.77 16.87 13.89
N TYR A 132 -20.53 18.14 13.49
CA TYR A 132 -20.99 19.29 14.26
C TYR A 132 -22.51 19.46 14.25
N GLY A 133 -23.19 18.98 13.20
CA GLY A 133 -24.65 18.95 13.12
C GLY A 133 -25.31 17.85 13.96
N SER A 134 -24.55 16.92 14.54
CA SER A 134 -25.08 15.82 15.35
C SER A 134 -25.66 16.33 16.68
N GLU A 135 -26.79 15.74 17.10
CA GLU A 135 -27.38 15.99 18.42
C GLU A 135 -26.54 15.39 19.56
N ASN A 136 -25.74 14.37 19.28
CA ASN A 136 -24.88 13.74 20.27
C ASN A 136 -23.67 14.62 20.63
N GLU A 137 -23.51 14.93 21.91
CA GLU A 137 -22.43 15.78 22.41
C GLU A 137 -21.04 15.18 22.19
N GLU A 138 -20.88 13.88 22.41
CA GLU A 138 -19.60 13.21 22.25
C GLU A 138 -19.15 13.19 20.78
N VAL A 139 -20.07 13.03 19.83
CA VAL A 139 -19.76 13.18 18.39
C VAL A 139 -19.25 14.58 18.08
N ARG A 140 -19.90 15.63 18.58
CA ARG A 140 -19.44 17.01 18.38
C ARG A 140 -18.09 17.27 19.02
N CYS A 141 -17.87 16.81 20.25
CA CYS A 141 -16.62 16.99 21.00
C CYS A 141 -15.44 16.23 20.40
N ARG A 142 -15.67 15.08 19.75
CA ARG A 142 -14.59 14.34 19.06
C ARG A 142 -14.22 14.93 17.70
N ALA A 143 -15.09 15.76 17.12
CA ALA A 143 -14.87 16.43 15.84
C ALA A 143 -14.13 17.78 15.98
N SER A 144 -14.01 18.32 17.20
CA SER A 144 -13.28 19.54 17.55
C SER A 144 -11.81 19.30 17.83
#